data_AF-A0A661GUY9-F1
#
_entry.id   AF-A0A661GUY9-F1
#
_cell.length_a   1.000
_cell.length_b   1.000
_cell.length_c   1.000
_cell.angle_alpha   90.00
_cell.angle_beta   90.00
_cell.angle_gamma   90.00
#
_symmetry.space_group_name_H-M   'P 1'
#
loop_
_entity.id
_entity.type
_entity.pdbx_description
1 polymer ?
#
loop_
_entity_poly.entity_id
_entity_poly.type
_entity_poly.pdbx_seq_one_letter_code
_entity_poly.pdbx_strand_id
1 'polypeptide(L)'
;LVGLAEYFGSIPMPHYTMCHEFLIPLDIRHDYGFSMEHLNSMTMSMDTSAAVTGFDPNARIGSIVHHMGHAWIPLRSYGEGYRPFEWETAPLIETIWLNEGFTWYVSYYHVLNDKSILDYFNSVVDSAPDYINRKSLRELSLLGSTQYGADFRIGRNLFSRGALLAYELDLFITEKSNGQKSFKDVMNGFLDWTEENGRAFRYEEIPDIMSAAAGVDISDIWEKWQRP
;
A
#
# COMPACT_ATOMS: atom_id res chain seq x y z
N LEU A 1 -14.64 11.66 -10.60
CA LEU A 1 -13.40 11.26 -9.92
C LEU A 1 -13.83 10.69 -8.59
N VAL A 2 -13.70 9.37 -8.42
CA VAL A 2 -13.95 8.73 -7.13
C VAL A 2 -12.72 9.03 -6.26
N GLY A 3 -12.83 10.00 -5.35
CA GLY A 3 -11.75 10.30 -4.41
C GLY A 3 -11.62 9.21 -3.33
N LEU A 4 -10.55 9.26 -2.52
CA LEU A 4 -10.38 8.32 -1.40
C LEU A 4 -11.60 8.26 -0.46
N ALA A 5 -12.21 9.41 -0.17
CA ALA A 5 -13.43 9.48 0.65
C ALA A 5 -14.60 8.68 0.05
N GLU A 6 -14.76 8.69 -1.27
CA GLU A 6 -15.82 7.94 -1.96
C GLU A 6 -15.46 6.45 -2.08
N TYR A 7 -14.18 6.14 -2.29
CA TYR A 7 -13.67 4.78 -2.25
C TYR A 7 -13.93 4.14 -0.89
N PHE A 8 -13.48 4.73 0.22
CA PHE A 8 -13.68 4.15 1.55
C PHE A 8 -15.12 4.35 2.09
N GLY A 9 -15.85 5.37 1.62
CA GLY A 9 -17.18 5.70 2.13
C GLY A 9 -17.18 6.39 3.50
N SER A 10 -16.00 6.73 4.01
CA SER A 10 -15.78 7.44 5.27
C SER A 10 -14.61 8.41 5.12
N ILE A 11 -14.48 9.36 6.06
CA ILE A 11 -13.28 10.20 6.20
C ILE A 11 -12.85 10.09 7.66
N PRO A 12 -11.68 9.51 7.96
CA PRO A 12 -11.35 9.15 9.33
C PRO A 12 -10.65 10.29 10.08
N MET A 13 -10.63 11.49 9.49
CA MET A 13 -9.96 12.67 10.00
C MET A 13 -10.72 13.95 9.64
N PRO A 14 -10.74 14.97 10.53
CA PRO A 14 -11.42 16.24 10.26
C PRO A 14 -10.64 17.17 9.30
N HIS A 15 -9.32 16.95 9.17
CA HIS A 15 -8.44 17.68 8.27
C HIS A 15 -7.28 16.78 7.84
N TYR A 16 -6.63 17.13 6.73
CA TYR A 16 -5.39 16.50 6.29
C TYR A 16 -4.37 17.57 5.88
N THR A 17 -3.16 17.51 6.42
CA THR A 17 -2.10 18.50 6.15
C THR A 17 -1.01 17.91 5.25
N MET A 18 -0.69 18.59 4.16
CA MET A 18 0.45 18.23 3.31
C MET A 18 1.62 19.17 3.63
N CYS A 19 2.73 18.61 4.09
CA CYS A 19 3.97 19.34 4.32
C CYS A 19 4.97 19.00 3.21
N HIS A 20 5.24 19.97 2.33
CA HIS A 20 6.23 19.81 1.26
C HIS A 20 7.48 20.60 1.62
N GLU A 21 8.61 19.92 1.65
CA GLU A 21 9.92 20.52 1.84
C GLU A 21 10.71 20.46 0.52
N PHE A 22 11.17 21.61 0.06
CA PHE A 22 11.98 21.74 -1.14
C PHE A 22 13.38 22.20 -0.74
N LEU A 23 14.36 21.33 -0.96
CA LEU A 23 15.71 21.47 -0.44
C LEU A 23 16.72 21.53 -1.58
N ILE A 24 17.83 22.24 -1.33
CA ILE A 24 18.98 22.22 -2.24
C ILE A 24 19.87 21.04 -1.81
N PRO A 25 20.23 20.11 -2.71
CA PRO A 25 21.17 19.03 -2.39
C PRO A 25 22.51 19.56 -1.89
N LEU A 26 23.08 18.89 -0.88
CA LEU A 26 24.39 19.28 -0.34
C LEU A 26 25.53 18.92 -1.30
N ASP A 27 25.43 17.79 -2.00
CA ASP A 27 26.32 17.37 -3.07
C ASP A 27 25.56 16.44 -4.06
N ILE A 28 26.19 16.06 -5.18
CA ILE A 28 25.58 15.24 -6.25
C ILE A 28 25.12 13.84 -5.80
N ARG A 29 25.57 13.35 -4.65
CA ARG A 29 25.18 12.08 -4.04
C ARG A 29 24.04 12.22 -3.05
N HIS A 30 23.67 13.45 -2.68
CA HIS A 30 22.52 13.70 -1.83
C HIS A 30 21.26 13.75 -2.72
N ASP A 31 20.45 12.71 -2.63
CA ASP A 31 19.17 12.63 -3.34
C ASP A 31 18.00 12.87 -2.39
N TYR A 32 16.91 13.43 -2.92
CA TYR A 32 15.62 13.59 -2.24
C TYR A 32 14.55 12.83 -3.04
N GLY A 33 13.33 12.75 -2.52
CA GLY A 33 12.25 11.99 -3.18
C GLY A 33 11.55 11.01 -2.24
N PHE A 34 11.61 11.28 -0.95
CA PHE A 34 10.93 10.49 0.06
C PHE A 34 9.65 11.19 0.50
N SER A 35 8.59 10.40 0.61
CA SER A 35 7.31 10.80 1.17
C SER A 35 6.99 9.85 2.31
N MET A 36 6.31 10.36 3.33
CA MET A 36 5.93 9.59 4.51
C MET A 36 4.50 9.94 4.90
N GLU A 37 3.70 8.90 5.09
CA GLU A 37 2.35 8.97 5.60
C GLU A 37 2.32 9.27 7.11
N HIS A 38 1.27 9.97 7.53
CA HIS A 38 0.90 10.13 8.93
C HIS A 38 -0.62 10.11 9.06
N LEU A 39 -1.13 9.92 10.29
CA LEU A 39 -2.57 9.72 10.54
C LEU A 39 -3.47 10.75 9.85
N ASN A 40 -3.08 12.03 9.90
CA ASN A 40 -3.82 13.17 9.37
C ASN A 40 -2.89 14.13 8.58
N SER A 41 -1.75 13.64 8.10
CA SER A 41 -0.81 14.46 7.33
C SER A 41 0.12 13.62 6.48
N MET A 42 0.86 14.25 5.59
CA MET A 42 2.04 13.64 4.95
C MET A 42 3.18 14.62 4.93
N THR A 43 4.39 14.09 4.92
CA THR A 43 5.60 14.85 4.60
C THR A 43 6.15 14.38 3.26
N MET A 44 6.71 15.30 2.48
CA MET A 44 7.39 15.00 1.24
C MET A 44 8.60 15.92 1.10
N SER A 45 9.78 15.33 0.94
CA SER A 45 11.04 16.05 0.81
C SER A 45 11.61 15.85 -0.59
N MET A 46 11.90 16.94 -1.30
CA MET A 46 12.34 16.92 -2.70
C MET A 46 13.40 17.97 -2.98
N ASP A 47 14.14 17.78 -4.07
CA ASP A 47 15.01 18.81 -4.62
C ASP A 47 14.16 20.01 -5.09
N THR A 48 14.64 21.22 -4.83
CA THR A 48 14.16 22.46 -5.46
C THR A 48 13.99 22.40 -6.98
N SER A 49 14.80 21.60 -7.69
CA SER A 49 14.67 21.38 -9.14
C SER A 49 13.36 20.67 -9.52
N ALA A 50 12.76 19.92 -8.59
CA ALA A 50 11.46 19.32 -8.76
C ALA A 50 10.32 20.29 -8.39
N ALA A 51 10.60 21.49 -7.87
CA ALA A 51 9.55 22.43 -7.48
C ALA A 51 8.64 22.77 -8.67
N VAL A 52 7.33 22.75 -8.40
CA VAL A 52 6.31 23.10 -9.39
C VAL A 52 6.33 24.61 -9.55
N THR A 53 6.88 25.10 -10.67
CA THR A 53 7.07 26.54 -10.95
C THR A 53 5.90 27.16 -11.73
N GLY A 54 4.90 26.35 -12.11
CA GLY A 54 3.68 26.78 -12.79
C GLY A 54 2.50 25.89 -12.40
N PHE A 55 1.26 26.31 -12.68
CA PHE A 55 0.09 25.52 -12.31
C PHE A 55 0.02 24.20 -13.09
N ASP A 56 0.08 23.08 -12.37
CA ASP A 56 -0.21 21.74 -12.88
C ASP A 56 -1.13 21.04 -11.86
N PRO A 57 -2.41 20.79 -12.22
CA PRO A 57 -3.37 20.16 -11.30
C PRO A 57 -3.04 18.69 -10.99
N ASN A 58 -2.19 18.05 -11.80
CA ASN A 58 -1.80 16.65 -11.62
C ASN A 58 -0.39 16.51 -11.05
N ALA A 59 0.27 17.61 -10.71
CA ALA A 59 1.61 17.58 -10.16
C ALA A 59 1.65 16.69 -8.91
N ARG A 60 2.31 15.53 -9.04
CA ARG A 60 2.50 14.54 -7.96
C ARG A 60 1.22 13.96 -7.39
N ILE A 61 0.11 14.04 -8.12
CA ILE A 61 -1.18 13.57 -7.61
C ILE A 61 -1.13 12.08 -7.21
N GLY A 62 -0.36 11.26 -7.94
CA GLY A 62 -0.05 9.86 -7.59
C GLY A 62 0.48 9.70 -6.17
N SER A 63 1.60 10.37 -5.88
CA SER A 63 2.24 10.31 -4.55
C SER A 63 1.33 10.87 -3.46
N ILE A 64 0.62 11.98 -3.72
CA ILE A 64 -0.28 12.59 -2.74
C ILE A 64 -1.43 11.64 -2.39
N VAL A 65 -2.10 11.07 -3.40
CA VAL A 65 -3.21 10.13 -3.19
C VAL A 65 -2.72 8.86 -2.50
N HIS A 66 -1.56 8.33 -2.88
CA HIS A 66 -0.95 7.16 -2.22
C HIS A 66 -0.74 7.39 -0.72
N HIS A 67 -0.01 8.45 -0.35
CA HIS A 67 0.33 8.70 1.05
C HIS A 67 -0.89 9.14 1.87
N MET A 68 -1.87 9.80 1.25
CA MET A 68 -3.15 10.06 1.90
C MET A 68 -3.98 8.79 2.10
N GLY A 69 -3.93 7.85 1.16
CA GLY A 69 -4.58 6.55 1.27
C GLY A 69 -4.11 5.77 2.49
N HIS A 70 -2.83 5.93 2.85
CA HIS A 70 -2.30 5.29 4.04
C HIS A 70 -2.93 5.73 5.37
N ALA A 71 -3.65 6.86 5.40
CA ALA A 71 -4.42 7.27 6.56
C ALA A 71 -5.45 6.20 6.97
N TRP A 72 -5.99 5.42 6.02
CA TRP A 72 -6.84 4.27 6.33
C TRP A 72 -5.98 3.05 6.67
N ILE A 73 -5.14 2.59 5.74
CA ILE A 73 -4.28 1.41 5.92
C ILE A 73 -2.84 1.76 5.50
N PRO A 74 -1.82 1.64 6.37
CA PRO A 74 -1.85 0.91 7.63
C PRO A 74 -2.10 1.75 8.88
N LEU A 75 -2.34 3.06 8.77
CA LEU A 75 -2.28 3.91 9.95
C LEU A 75 -3.43 3.69 10.95
N ARG A 76 -4.58 3.14 10.50
CA ARG A 76 -5.73 2.80 11.35
C ARG A 76 -6.05 1.32 11.40
N SER A 77 -5.58 0.52 10.45
CA SER A 77 -5.66 -0.94 10.47
C SER A 77 -4.34 -1.54 10.02
N TYR A 78 -3.77 -2.45 10.83
CA TYR A 78 -2.37 -2.86 10.72
C TYR A 78 -2.11 -4.26 11.27
N GLY A 79 -1.05 -4.89 10.76
CA GLY A 79 -0.52 -6.14 11.29
C GLY A 79 0.41 -5.95 12.50
N GLU A 80 0.66 -7.01 13.26
CA GLU A 80 1.44 -6.98 14.51
C GLU A 80 2.86 -6.42 14.36
N GLY A 81 3.48 -6.59 13.20
CA GLY A 81 4.81 -6.02 12.93
C GLY A 81 4.83 -4.48 12.84
N TYR A 82 3.67 -3.84 12.65
CA TYR A 82 3.59 -2.37 12.51
C TYR A 82 3.33 -1.67 13.85
N ARG A 83 2.51 -2.28 14.72
CA ARG A 83 2.19 -1.77 16.07
C ARG A 83 1.92 -2.92 17.05
N PRO A 84 2.23 -2.74 18.36
CA PRO A 84 2.76 -1.53 18.99
C PRO A 84 4.19 -1.19 18.54
N PHE A 85 4.54 0.10 18.54
CA PHE A 85 5.87 0.55 18.13
C PHE A 85 6.87 0.33 19.27
N GLU A 86 7.97 -0.34 18.97
CA GLU A 86 9.12 -0.50 19.87
C GLU A 86 10.23 0.48 19.44
N TRP A 87 10.82 1.20 20.41
CA TRP A 87 11.85 2.21 20.11
C TRP A 87 13.26 1.64 20.10
N GLU A 88 13.43 0.48 20.73
CA GLU A 88 14.71 -0.17 20.97
C GLU A 88 15.16 -1.05 19.80
N THR A 89 14.22 -1.53 18.98
CA THR A 89 14.45 -2.49 17.91
C THR A 89 13.72 -2.10 16.63
N ALA A 90 14.37 -2.33 15.49
CA ALA A 90 13.72 -2.13 14.19
C ALA A 90 12.58 -3.17 14.04
N PRO A 91 11.35 -2.74 13.69
CA PRO A 91 10.24 -3.66 13.54
C PRO A 91 10.45 -4.57 12.32
N LEU A 92 10.04 -5.82 12.46
CA LEU A 92 9.93 -6.75 11.33
C LEU A 92 8.47 -6.76 10.88
N ILE A 93 8.20 -6.11 9.76
CA ILE A 93 6.87 -5.99 9.20
C ILE A 93 6.71 -7.08 8.14
N GLU A 94 5.83 -8.04 8.40
CA GLU A 94 5.52 -9.13 7.47
C GLU A 94 4.42 -8.79 6.46
N THR A 95 3.72 -7.67 6.67
CA THR A 95 2.57 -7.23 5.87
C THR A 95 2.87 -5.99 5.00
N ILE A 96 4.14 -5.68 4.69
CA ILE A 96 4.45 -4.51 3.85
C ILE A 96 3.76 -4.61 2.49
N TRP A 97 3.68 -5.82 1.90
CA TRP A 97 2.93 -6.05 0.65
C TRP A 97 1.45 -5.64 0.75
N LEU A 98 0.83 -5.81 1.92
CA LEU A 98 -0.56 -5.41 2.18
C LEU A 98 -0.62 -3.90 2.31
N ASN A 99 0.19 -3.35 3.23
CA ASN A 99 0.19 -1.93 3.57
C ASN A 99 0.42 -1.06 2.32
N GLU A 100 1.42 -1.42 1.52
CA GLU A 100 1.86 -0.67 0.36
C GLU A 100 1.13 -1.11 -0.90
N GLY A 101 1.13 -2.40 -1.22
CA GLY A 101 0.59 -2.89 -2.48
C GLY A 101 -0.92 -2.65 -2.62
N PHE A 102 -1.69 -2.84 -1.56
CA PHE A 102 -3.13 -2.55 -1.60
C PHE A 102 -3.37 -1.05 -1.80
N THR A 103 -2.60 -0.20 -1.12
CA THR A 103 -2.69 1.26 -1.26
C THR A 103 -2.27 1.73 -2.65
N TRP A 104 -1.25 1.12 -3.26
CA TRP A 104 -0.85 1.37 -4.65
C TRP A 104 -2.00 1.04 -5.62
N TYR A 105 -2.63 -0.11 -5.45
CA TYR A 105 -3.79 -0.51 -6.25
C TYR A 105 -4.96 0.46 -6.09
N VAL A 106 -5.37 0.76 -4.86
CA VAL A 106 -6.48 1.69 -4.59
C VAL A 106 -6.18 3.08 -5.16
N SER A 107 -4.98 3.60 -4.92
CA SER A 107 -4.62 4.98 -5.27
C SER A 107 -4.49 5.16 -6.77
N TYR A 108 -3.73 4.30 -7.45
CA TYR A 108 -3.46 4.46 -8.88
C TYR A 108 -4.55 3.85 -9.74
N TYR A 109 -4.88 2.57 -9.52
CA TYR A 109 -5.80 1.85 -10.41
C TYR A 109 -7.25 2.30 -10.23
N HIS A 110 -7.69 2.52 -8.99
CA HIS A 110 -9.08 2.89 -8.68
C HIS A 110 -9.31 4.40 -8.64
N VAL A 111 -8.64 5.12 -7.73
CA VAL A 111 -8.91 6.55 -7.47
C VAL A 111 -8.46 7.42 -8.65
N LEU A 112 -7.22 7.23 -9.11
CA LEU A 112 -6.69 7.96 -10.27
C LEU A 112 -7.12 7.35 -11.60
N ASN A 113 -7.76 6.18 -11.57
CA ASN A 113 -8.21 5.46 -12.75
C ASN A 113 -7.08 5.21 -13.78
N ASP A 114 -5.85 5.06 -13.32
CA ASP A 114 -4.68 4.76 -14.14
C ASP A 114 -4.56 3.25 -14.31
N LYS A 115 -5.14 2.72 -15.40
CA LYS A 115 -5.07 1.28 -15.70
C LYS A 115 -3.68 0.84 -16.17
N SER A 116 -2.85 1.77 -16.66
CA SER A 116 -1.50 1.46 -17.15
C SER A 116 -0.54 1.10 -16.01
N ILE A 117 -0.90 1.41 -14.76
CA ILE A 117 -0.11 1.02 -13.59
C ILE A 117 0.07 -0.50 -13.46
N LEU A 118 -0.87 -1.29 -14.01
CA LEU A 118 -0.73 -2.75 -14.04
C LEU A 118 0.46 -3.19 -14.89
N ASP A 119 0.75 -2.50 -15.99
CA ASP A 119 1.91 -2.81 -16.83
C ASP A 119 3.21 -2.60 -16.06
N TYR A 120 3.27 -1.53 -15.24
CA TYR A 120 4.38 -1.30 -14.33
C TYR A 120 4.53 -2.44 -13.32
N PHE A 121 3.45 -2.81 -12.61
CA PHE A 121 3.52 -3.89 -11.62
C PHE A 121 3.97 -5.22 -12.22
N ASN A 122 3.41 -5.60 -13.38
CA ASN A 122 3.82 -6.81 -14.09
C ASN A 122 5.30 -6.73 -14.51
N SER A 123 5.75 -5.61 -15.08
CA SER A 123 7.15 -5.45 -15.49
C SER A 123 8.13 -5.61 -14.33
N VAL A 124 7.76 -5.16 -13.12
CA VAL A 124 8.58 -5.28 -11.92
C VAL A 124 8.69 -6.74 -11.47
N VAL A 125 7.59 -7.48 -11.51
CA VAL A 125 7.54 -8.91 -11.14
C VAL A 125 8.28 -9.76 -12.17
N ASP A 126 8.05 -9.51 -13.47
CA ASP A 126 8.67 -10.26 -14.58
C ASP A 126 10.18 -10.08 -14.64
N SER A 127 10.68 -8.90 -14.26
CA SER A 127 12.11 -8.56 -14.25
C SER A 127 12.81 -8.84 -12.91
N ALA A 128 12.10 -9.45 -11.96
CA ALA A 128 12.63 -9.68 -10.62
C ALA A 128 13.80 -10.68 -10.64
N PRO A 129 14.89 -10.41 -9.90
CA PRO A 129 16.01 -11.35 -9.77
C PRO A 129 15.60 -12.61 -9.00
N ASP A 130 16.27 -13.73 -9.28
CA ASP A 130 15.97 -15.06 -8.70
C ASP A 130 15.91 -15.10 -7.16
N TYR A 131 16.65 -14.23 -6.47
CA TYR A 131 16.63 -14.19 -5.00
C TYR A 131 15.36 -13.54 -4.43
N ILE A 132 14.69 -12.67 -5.22
CA ILE A 132 13.36 -12.11 -4.92
C ILE A 132 12.29 -13.11 -5.33
N ASN A 133 12.39 -13.69 -6.53
CA ASN A 133 11.40 -14.63 -7.06
C ASN A 133 11.23 -15.93 -6.26
N ARG A 134 12.20 -16.27 -5.41
CA ARG A 134 12.10 -17.45 -4.54
C ARG A 134 11.53 -17.15 -3.15
N LYS A 135 11.00 -15.95 -2.92
CA LYS A 135 10.44 -15.53 -1.63
C LYS A 135 8.93 -15.41 -1.70
N SER A 136 8.26 -16.01 -0.72
CA SER A 136 6.87 -15.69 -0.42
C SER A 136 6.69 -14.20 -0.10
N LEU A 137 5.44 -13.71 -0.17
CA LEU A 137 5.09 -12.35 0.25
C LEU A 137 5.56 -12.03 1.68
N ARG A 138 5.41 -12.98 2.61
CA ARG A 138 5.87 -12.86 4.00
C ARG A 138 7.38 -12.68 4.08
N GLU A 139 8.14 -13.58 3.44
CA GLU A 139 9.60 -13.52 3.45
C GLU A 139 10.15 -12.26 2.78
N LEU A 140 9.48 -11.80 1.71
CA LEU A 140 9.88 -10.60 1.00
C LEU A 140 9.61 -9.33 1.81
N SER A 141 8.49 -9.25 2.55
CA SER A 141 8.23 -8.17 3.51
C SER A 141 9.25 -8.15 4.65
N LEU A 142 9.59 -9.31 5.21
CA LEU A 142 10.62 -9.41 6.27
C LEU A 142 11.99 -8.97 5.76
N LEU A 143 12.35 -9.36 4.52
CA LEU A 143 13.55 -8.86 3.86
C LEU A 143 13.49 -7.33 3.64
N GLY A 144 12.35 -6.82 3.18
CA GLY A 144 12.09 -5.39 3.00
C GLY A 144 12.29 -4.59 4.27
N SER A 145 11.88 -5.12 5.42
CA SER A 145 12.06 -4.48 6.73
C SER A 145 13.52 -4.18 7.09
N THR A 146 14.48 -4.90 6.50
CA THR A 146 15.91 -4.76 6.84
C THR A 146 16.78 -4.29 5.68
N GLN A 147 16.35 -4.48 4.42
CA GLN A 147 17.18 -4.26 3.23
C GLN A 147 16.56 -3.33 2.19
N TYR A 148 15.42 -2.68 2.48
CA TYR A 148 14.76 -1.79 1.53
C TYR A 148 15.70 -0.70 0.97
N GLY A 149 16.43 0.00 1.84
CA GLY A 149 17.37 1.06 1.44
C GLY A 149 18.65 0.55 0.77
N ALA A 150 18.93 -0.75 0.84
CA ALA A 150 20.10 -1.37 0.21
C ALA A 150 19.78 -1.85 -1.22
N ASP A 151 18.56 -2.33 -1.45
CA ASP A 151 18.10 -2.76 -2.78
C ASP A 151 16.61 -2.46 -2.98
N PHE A 152 16.32 -1.34 -3.65
CA PHE A 152 14.96 -0.91 -3.96
C PHE A 152 14.15 -1.90 -4.81
N ARG A 153 14.80 -2.88 -5.47
CA ARG A 153 14.07 -3.92 -6.21
C ARG A 153 13.22 -4.78 -5.29
N ILE A 154 13.64 -4.96 -4.03
CA ILE A 154 12.88 -5.66 -2.98
C ILE A 154 11.56 -4.92 -2.74
N GLY A 155 11.65 -3.62 -2.48
CA GLY A 155 10.51 -2.72 -2.30
C GLY A 155 9.55 -2.72 -3.48
N ARG A 156 10.07 -2.47 -4.69
CA ARG A 156 9.23 -2.45 -5.90
C ARG A 156 8.49 -3.76 -6.10
N ASN A 157 9.16 -4.90 -5.90
CA ASN A 157 8.53 -6.22 -6.06
C ASN A 157 7.46 -6.48 -5.01
N LEU A 158 7.72 -6.14 -3.75
CA LEU A 158 6.76 -6.40 -2.68
C LEU A 158 5.49 -5.53 -2.86
N PHE A 159 5.65 -4.26 -3.29
CA PHE A 159 4.53 -3.38 -3.59
C PHE A 159 3.74 -3.88 -4.80
N SER A 160 4.44 -4.24 -5.89
CA SER A 160 3.80 -4.69 -7.13
C SER A 160 3.05 -6.02 -6.95
N ARG A 161 3.62 -6.99 -6.23
CA ARG A 161 2.95 -8.25 -5.93
C ARG A 161 1.70 -8.04 -5.07
N GLY A 162 1.78 -7.17 -4.05
CA GLY A 162 0.61 -6.81 -3.24
C GLY A 162 -0.49 -6.12 -4.06
N ALA A 163 -0.12 -5.22 -4.98
CA ALA A 163 -1.06 -4.54 -5.85
C ALA A 163 -1.73 -5.47 -6.88
N LEU A 164 -0.98 -6.44 -7.42
CA LEU A 164 -1.52 -7.46 -8.33
C LEU A 164 -2.44 -8.46 -7.60
N LEU A 165 -2.12 -8.82 -6.35
CA LEU A 165 -3.03 -9.58 -5.50
C LEU A 165 -4.34 -8.81 -5.26
N ALA A 166 -4.26 -7.52 -4.92
CA ALA A 166 -5.45 -6.67 -4.77
C ALA A 166 -6.30 -6.61 -6.05
N TYR A 167 -5.65 -6.49 -7.20
CA TYR A 167 -6.32 -6.51 -8.50
C TYR A 167 -7.02 -7.84 -8.79
N GLU A 168 -6.35 -8.98 -8.57
CA GLU A 168 -6.94 -10.30 -8.79
C GLU A 168 -8.11 -10.57 -7.82
N LEU A 169 -7.97 -10.17 -6.56
CA LEU A 169 -9.06 -10.20 -5.59
C LEU A 169 -10.25 -9.36 -6.03
N ASP A 170 -10.03 -8.13 -6.53
CA ASP A 170 -11.12 -7.26 -6.97
C ASP A 170 -11.96 -7.90 -8.09
N LEU A 171 -11.29 -8.46 -9.10
CA LEU A 171 -11.95 -9.17 -10.20
C LEU A 171 -12.73 -10.38 -9.69
N PHE A 172 -12.10 -11.21 -8.86
CA PHE A 172 -12.72 -12.42 -8.33
C PHE A 172 -13.95 -12.10 -7.46
N ILE A 173 -13.82 -11.15 -6.53
CA ILE A 173 -14.91 -10.77 -5.63
C ILE A 173 -16.06 -10.19 -6.43
N THR A 174 -15.77 -9.31 -7.40
CA THR A 174 -16.79 -8.72 -8.28
C THR A 174 -17.52 -9.80 -9.06
N GLU A 175 -16.80 -10.78 -9.63
CA GLU A 175 -17.41 -11.89 -10.35
C GLU A 175 -18.28 -12.77 -9.45
N LYS A 176 -17.73 -13.24 -8.32
CA LYS A 176 -18.41 -14.19 -7.42
C LYS A 176 -19.59 -13.59 -6.68
N SER A 177 -19.58 -12.28 -6.44
CA SER A 177 -20.68 -11.56 -5.80
C SER A 177 -21.70 -10.99 -6.79
N ASN A 178 -21.57 -11.25 -8.10
CA ASN A 178 -22.37 -10.62 -9.16
C ASN A 178 -22.36 -9.07 -9.07
N GLY A 179 -21.21 -8.50 -8.73
CA GLY A 179 -20.99 -7.05 -8.61
C GLY A 179 -21.53 -6.42 -7.34
N GLN A 180 -21.98 -7.20 -6.35
CA GLN A 180 -22.45 -6.67 -5.06
C GLN A 180 -21.31 -6.28 -4.13
N LYS A 181 -20.14 -6.88 -4.30
CA LYS A 181 -18.94 -6.69 -3.49
C LYS A 181 -17.73 -6.46 -4.39
N SER A 182 -16.72 -5.78 -3.87
CA SER A 182 -15.44 -5.56 -4.54
C SER A 182 -14.29 -5.53 -3.54
N PHE A 183 -13.08 -5.25 -4.00
CA PHE A 183 -11.91 -5.07 -3.14
C PHE A 183 -12.07 -3.90 -2.15
N LYS A 184 -12.96 -2.94 -2.44
CA LYS A 184 -13.37 -1.91 -1.48
C LYS A 184 -13.89 -2.54 -0.18
N ASP A 185 -14.71 -3.58 -0.28
CA ASP A 185 -15.25 -4.26 0.90
C ASP A 185 -14.15 -4.91 1.72
N VAL A 186 -13.11 -5.46 1.08
CA VAL A 186 -11.93 -6.01 1.77
C VAL A 186 -11.19 -4.92 2.54
N MET A 187 -10.93 -3.78 1.90
CA MET A 187 -10.25 -2.64 2.54
C MET A 187 -11.03 -2.11 3.74
N ASN A 188 -12.36 -2.02 3.63
CA ASN A 188 -13.23 -1.64 4.74
C ASN A 188 -13.29 -2.73 5.82
N GLY A 189 -13.29 -4.00 5.44
CA GLY A 189 -13.27 -5.12 6.39
C GLY A 189 -12.04 -5.13 7.31
N PHE A 190 -10.87 -4.75 6.82
CA PHE A 190 -9.68 -4.57 7.66
C PHE A 190 -9.83 -3.44 8.68
N LEU A 191 -10.49 -2.34 8.30
CA LEU A 191 -10.76 -1.20 9.18
C LEU A 191 -11.76 -1.60 10.26
N ASP A 192 -12.90 -2.17 9.84
CA ASP A 192 -13.97 -2.63 10.73
C ASP A 192 -13.42 -3.67 11.71
N TRP A 193 -12.65 -4.65 11.23
CA TRP A 193 -12.04 -5.66 12.08
C TRP A 193 -11.11 -5.05 13.14
N THR A 194 -10.32 -4.04 12.79
CA THR A 194 -9.41 -3.39 13.76
C THR A 194 -10.17 -2.55 14.77
N GLU A 195 -11.24 -1.87 14.34
CA GLU A 195 -12.13 -1.11 15.23
C GLU A 195 -12.82 -2.03 16.24
N GLU A 196 -13.35 -3.17 15.78
CA GLU A 196 -14.04 -4.15 16.62
C GLU A 196 -13.10 -4.86 17.61
N ASN A 197 -11.88 -5.21 17.18
CA ASN A 197 -10.96 -6.01 17.99
C ASN A 197 -10.00 -5.16 18.84
N GLY A 198 -9.79 -3.88 18.49
CA GLY A 198 -8.92 -2.97 19.23
C GLY A 198 -7.44 -3.38 19.27
N ARG A 199 -6.97 -4.17 18.28
CA ARG A 199 -5.59 -4.68 18.19
C ARG A 199 -5.14 -4.88 16.74
N ALA A 200 -3.86 -5.12 16.56
CA ALA A 200 -3.30 -5.56 15.28
C ALA A 200 -3.77 -6.98 14.89
N PHE A 201 -3.91 -7.23 13.59
CA PHE A 201 -4.18 -8.57 13.07
C PHE A 201 -2.90 -9.41 12.97
N ARG A 202 -3.03 -10.71 13.27
CA ARG A 202 -1.99 -11.71 13.00
C ARG A 202 -1.98 -12.04 11.52
N TYR A 203 -0.82 -12.44 10.99
CA TYR A 203 -0.68 -12.81 9.57
C TYR A 203 -1.68 -13.90 9.15
N GLU A 204 -1.93 -14.86 10.04
CA GLU A 204 -2.82 -16.00 9.79
C GLU A 204 -4.31 -15.60 9.79
N GLU A 205 -4.67 -14.43 10.34
CA GLU A 205 -6.05 -13.92 10.34
C GLU A 205 -6.43 -13.21 9.04
N ILE A 206 -5.44 -12.79 8.24
CA ILE A 206 -5.63 -12.02 7.00
C ILE A 206 -6.61 -12.69 6.01
N PRO A 207 -6.47 -13.97 5.62
CA PRO A 207 -7.40 -14.59 4.66
C PRO A 207 -8.84 -14.68 5.18
N ASP A 208 -9.03 -14.88 6.49
CA ASP A 208 -10.35 -14.94 7.11
C ASP A 208 -11.01 -13.55 7.13
N ILE A 209 -10.25 -12.51 7.44
CA ILE A 209 -10.72 -11.10 7.39
C ILE A 209 -11.16 -10.76 5.96
N MET A 210 -10.34 -11.07 4.95
CA MET A 210 -10.67 -10.80 3.55
C MET A 210 -11.92 -11.58 3.09
N SER A 211 -12.02 -12.86 3.43
CA SER A 211 -13.16 -13.70 3.04
C SER A 211 -14.47 -13.23 3.68
N ALA A 212 -14.43 -12.91 4.98
CA ALA A 212 -15.58 -12.40 5.71
C ALA A 212 -16.08 -11.07 5.12
N ALA A 213 -15.17 -10.15 4.81
CA ALA A 213 -15.50 -8.85 4.25
C ALA A 213 -16.05 -8.94 2.81
N ALA A 214 -15.43 -9.80 1.98
CA ALA A 214 -15.84 -10.03 0.61
C ALA A 214 -17.13 -10.84 0.48
N GLY A 215 -17.52 -11.60 1.51
CA GLY A 215 -18.67 -12.51 1.47
C GLY A 215 -18.46 -13.72 0.55
N VAL A 216 -17.23 -14.00 0.15
CA VAL A 216 -16.82 -15.12 -0.70
C VAL A 216 -15.50 -15.70 -0.19
N ASP A 217 -15.29 -16.99 -0.38
CA ASP A 217 -14.04 -17.66 -0.01
C ASP A 217 -12.93 -17.28 -1.00
N ILE A 218 -11.85 -16.67 -0.50
CA ILE A 218 -10.70 -16.21 -1.27
C ILE A 218 -9.46 -17.09 -1.09
N SER A 219 -9.58 -18.21 -0.38
CA SER A 219 -8.45 -19.05 0.05
C SER A 219 -7.55 -19.48 -1.12
N ASP A 220 -8.14 -19.85 -2.26
CA ASP A 220 -7.38 -20.25 -3.45
C ASP A 220 -6.47 -19.13 -3.98
N ILE A 221 -6.98 -17.89 -4.04
CA ILE A 221 -6.20 -16.72 -4.48
C ILE A 221 -5.12 -16.41 -3.44
N TRP A 222 -5.48 -16.45 -2.16
CA TRP A 222 -4.52 -16.27 -1.08
C TRP A 222 -3.35 -17.24 -1.20
N GLU A 223 -3.65 -18.55 -1.26
CA GLU A 223 -2.62 -19.59 -1.35
C GLU A 223 -1.74 -19.46 -2.59
N LYS A 224 -2.31 -19.06 -3.74
CA LYS A 224 -1.56 -18.77 -4.96
C LYS A 224 -0.51 -17.68 -4.72
N TRP A 225 -0.91 -16.56 -4.11
CA TRP A 225 -0.04 -15.40 -3.91
C TRP A 225 0.92 -15.54 -2.72
N GLN A 226 0.68 -16.48 -1.79
CA GLN A 226 1.64 -16.79 -0.73
C GLN A 226 2.84 -17.61 -1.21
N ARG A 227 2.75 -18.24 -2.39
CA ARG A 227 3.87 -18.99 -2.97
C ARG A 227 4.89 -18.03 -3.60
N PRO A 228 6.18 -18.41 -3.63
CA PRO A 228 7.24 -17.62 -4.28
C PRO A 228 6.95 -17.19 -5.72
#